data_AF-A0A2V5SB48-F1
#
_entry.id   AF-A0A2V5SB48-F1
#
_cell.length_a   1.000
_cell.length_b   1.000
_cell.length_c   1.000
_cell.angle_alpha   90.00
_cell.angle_beta   90.00
_cell.angle_gamma   90.00
#
_symmetry.space_group_name_H-M   'P 1'
#
loop_
_entity.id
_entity.type
_entity.pdbx_description
1 polymer ?
#
loop_
_entity_poly.entity_id
_entity_poly.type
_entity_poly.pdbx_seq_one_letter_code
_entity_poly.pdbx_strand_id
1 'polypeptide(L)'
;IISGVHEPERLCVCLDTAHVFAAGYDIGSESGVRKTFAQFDQAIGLDRLAAIHVNDSKTARDSRVDRHEHIGKGKIGLDAFRFIMRHRRFRKIPKVLETTKGKDLAEDVANLKTLRALADKNDE
;
A
#
# COMPACT_ATOMS: atom_id res chain seq x y z
N ILE A 1 -0.39 -19.46 9.64
CA ILE A 1 0.94 -18.90 10.05
C ILE A 1 0.84 -18.27 11.43
N ILE A 2 0.16 -17.13 11.61
CA ILE A 2 0.11 -16.42 12.90
C ILE A 2 -0.44 -17.30 14.04
N SER A 3 -1.54 -18.02 13.82
CA SER A 3 -2.11 -18.92 14.83
C SER A 3 -1.26 -20.16 15.15
N GLY A 4 -0.21 -20.43 14.36
CA GLY A 4 0.61 -21.62 14.48
C GLY A 4 1.99 -21.38 15.10
N VAL A 5 2.30 -20.16 15.55
CA VAL A 5 3.57 -19.85 16.22
C VAL A 5 3.40 -19.80 17.74
N HIS A 6 4.50 -20.02 18.47
CA HIS A 6 4.52 -20.03 19.94
C HIS A 6 4.27 -18.64 20.56
N GLU A 7 4.79 -17.57 19.96
CA GLU A 7 4.69 -16.18 20.44
C GLU A 7 3.99 -15.29 19.38
N PRO A 8 2.67 -15.46 19.15
CA PRO A 8 1.97 -14.77 18.07
C PRO A 8 1.93 -13.25 18.26
N GLU A 9 2.01 -12.73 19.47
CA GLU A 9 2.08 -11.30 19.79
C GLU A 9 3.34 -10.61 19.26
N ARG A 10 4.41 -11.38 18.99
CA ARG A 10 5.65 -10.88 18.39
C ARG A 10 5.63 -10.85 16.86
N LEU A 11 4.54 -11.35 16.25
CA LEU A 11 4.37 -11.32 14.79
C LEU A 11 3.53 -10.13 14.33
N CYS A 12 4.13 -9.40 13.39
CA CYS A 12 3.48 -8.32 12.66
C CYS A 12 3.45 -8.63 11.15
N VAL A 13 2.71 -7.81 10.41
CA VAL A 13 2.55 -7.90 8.97
C VAL A 13 3.00 -6.59 8.33
N CYS A 14 3.73 -6.71 7.22
CA CYS A 14 3.91 -5.62 6.25
C CYS A 14 2.92 -5.85 5.10
N LEU A 15 2.20 -4.80 4.71
CA LEU A 15 1.33 -4.83 3.53
C LEU A 15 2.03 -4.13 2.37
N ASP A 16 2.19 -4.82 1.25
CA ASP A 16 2.67 -4.24 0.00
C ASP A 16 1.52 -4.05 -0.99
N THR A 17 1.31 -2.83 -1.48
CA THR A 17 0.20 -2.52 -2.38
C THR A 17 0.31 -3.22 -3.74
N ALA A 18 1.52 -3.31 -4.32
CA ALA A 18 1.72 -4.01 -5.58
C ALA A 18 1.46 -5.51 -5.42
N HIS A 19 1.91 -6.12 -4.33
CA HIS A 19 1.67 -7.53 -4.05
C HIS A 19 0.19 -7.84 -3.82
N VAL A 20 -0.49 -7.03 -3.01
CA VAL A 20 -1.93 -7.18 -2.74
C VAL A 20 -2.73 -7.11 -4.05
N PHE A 21 -2.40 -6.17 -4.93
CA PHE A 21 -3.04 -6.05 -6.24
C PHE A 21 -2.72 -7.23 -7.16
N ALA A 22 -1.46 -7.64 -7.26
CA ALA A 22 -1.03 -8.78 -8.07
C ALA A 22 -1.62 -10.11 -7.55
N ALA A 23 -1.96 -10.20 -6.25
CA ALA A 23 -2.62 -11.35 -5.63
C ALA A 23 -4.14 -11.39 -5.86
N GLY A 24 -4.72 -10.37 -6.50
CA GLY A 24 -6.13 -10.34 -6.91
C GLY A 24 -7.03 -9.43 -6.08
N TYR A 25 -6.52 -8.78 -5.03
CA TYR A 25 -7.32 -7.84 -4.25
C TYR A 25 -7.51 -6.53 -5.00
N ASP A 26 -8.74 -6.00 -4.99
CA ASP A 26 -9.04 -4.74 -5.61
C ASP A 26 -8.62 -3.58 -4.72
N ILE A 27 -7.58 -2.86 -5.11
CA ILE A 27 -7.22 -1.58 -4.50
C ILE A 27 -7.16 -0.46 -5.55
N GLY A 28 -7.65 -0.71 -6.76
CA GLY A 28 -7.58 0.24 -7.88
C GLY A 28 -8.72 1.27 -7.91
N SER A 29 -9.67 1.16 -6.98
CA SER A 29 -10.79 2.07 -6.80
C SER A 29 -11.01 2.36 -5.33
N GLU A 30 -11.68 3.48 -5.01
CA GLU A 30 -12.01 3.83 -3.62
C GLU A 30 -12.84 2.73 -2.92
N SER A 31 -13.84 2.15 -3.60
CA SER A 31 -14.68 1.09 -3.03
C SER A 31 -13.88 -0.21 -2.84
N GLY A 32 -13.01 -0.54 -3.82
CA GLY A 32 -12.09 -1.67 -3.75
C GLY A 32 -11.18 -1.58 -2.54
N VAL A 33 -10.42 -0.48 -2.40
CA VAL A 33 -9.44 -0.34 -1.31
C VAL A 33 -10.11 -0.40 0.06
N ARG A 34 -11.28 0.23 0.24
CA ARG A 34 -12.05 0.15 1.49
C ARG A 34 -12.43 -1.29 1.82
N LYS A 35 -12.92 -2.05 0.82
CA LYS A 35 -13.29 -3.46 0.99
C LYS A 35 -12.08 -4.32 1.33
N THR A 36 -10.95 -4.15 0.64
CA THR A 36 -9.73 -4.93 0.88
C THR A 36 -9.16 -4.68 2.27
N PHE A 37 -9.09 -3.41 2.73
CA PHE A 37 -8.59 -3.13 4.08
C PHE A 37 -9.56 -3.58 5.18
N ALA A 38 -10.88 -3.60 4.93
CA ALA A 38 -11.85 -4.21 5.84
C ALA A 38 -11.65 -5.72 5.95
N GLN A 39 -11.41 -6.41 4.82
CA GLN A 39 -11.08 -7.84 4.81
C GLN A 39 -9.76 -8.13 5.55
N PHE A 40 -8.75 -7.26 5.39
CA PHE A 40 -7.49 -7.37 6.14
C PHE A 40 -7.72 -7.25 7.65
N ASP A 41 -8.49 -6.24 8.09
CA ASP A 41 -8.78 -6.04 9.53
C ASP A 41 -9.53 -7.25 10.11
N GLN A 42 -10.46 -7.83 9.35
CA GLN A 42 -11.19 -9.04 9.76
C GLN A 42 -10.28 -10.29 9.86
N ALA A 43 -9.37 -10.47 8.90
CA ALA A 43 -8.57 -11.69 8.80
C ALA A 43 -7.30 -11.67 9.67
N ILE A 44 -6.67 -10.50 9.81
CA ILE A 44 -5.35 -10.34 10.45
C ILE A 44 -5.43 -9.35 11.61
N GLY A 45 -6.24 -8.29 11.48
CA GLY A 45 -6.30 -7.18 12.41
C GLY A 45 -5.27 -6.09 12.07
N LEU A 46 -5.74 -4.85 11.96
CA LEU A 46 -4.90 -3.69 11.67
C LEU A 46 -3.88 -3.38 12.77
N ASP A 47 -4.07 -3.90 13.98
CA ASP A 47 -3.10 -3.73 15.08
C ASP A 47 -1.80 -4.50 14.84
N ARG A 48 -1.82 -5.48 13.92
CA ARG A 48 -0.62 -6.21 13.48
C ARG A 48 0.08 -5.55 12.30
N LEU A 49 -0.49 -4.51 11.70
CA LEU A 49 0.11 -3.84 10.54
C LEU A 49 1.25 -2.93 11.01
N ALA A 50 2.49 -3.38 10.82
CA ALA A 50 3.67 -2.67 11.29
C ALA A 50 4.32 -1.79 10.21
N ALA A 51 4.09 -2.08 8.93
CA ALA A 51 4.63 -1.31 7.81
C ALA A 51 3.73 -1.42 6.58
N ILE A 52 3.81 -0.42 5.70
CA ILE A 52 3.16 -0.45 4.39
C ILE A 52 4.22 -0.14 3.33
N HIS A 53 4.40 -1.03 2.36
CA HIS A 53 5.14 -0.71 1.16
C HIS A 53 4.17 -0.11 0.14
N VAL A 54 4.45 1.11 -0.31
CA VAL A 54 3.61 1.88 -1.21
C VAL A 54 4.20 1.83 -2.61
N ASN A 55 3.82 0.79 -3.34
CA ASN A 55 4.28 0.50 -4.68
C ASN A 55 3.08 0.46 -5.63
N ASP A 56 3.09 1.23 -6.72
CA ASP A 56 2.13 1.02 -7.81
C ASP A 56 2.54 -0.26 -8.57
N SER A 57 1.70 -0.77 -9.45
CA SER A 57 1.97 -2.01 -10.20
C SER A 57 2.04 -1.75 -11.70
N LYS A 58 3.09 -2.27 -12.35
CA LYS A 58 3.17 -2.31 -13.82
C LYS A 58 2.19 -3.30 -14.44
N THR A 59 1.79 -4.32 -13.67
CA THR A 59 1.02 -5.47 -14.14
C THR A 59 -0.44 -5.36 -13.71
N ALA A 60 -1.31 -6.10 -14.40
CA ALA A 60 -2.74 -6.11 -14.07
C ALA A 60 -3.00 -6.79 -12.71
N ARG A 61 -4.18 -6.50 -12.14
CA ARG A 61 -4.69 -7.18 -10.95
C ARG A 61 -4.75 -8.69 -11.20
N ASP A 62 -4.45 -9.48 -10.17
CA ASP A 62 -4.42 -10.95 -10.24
C ASP A 62 -3.40 -11.53 -11.23
N SER A 63 -2.43 -10.72 -11.69
CA SER A 63 -1.38 -11.21 -12.60
C SER A 63 -0.41 -12.19 -11.97
N ARG A 64 -0.30 -12.23 -10.62
CA ARG A 64 0.72 -12.98 -9.88
C ARG A 64 2.16 -12.60 -10.25
N VAL A 65 2.35 -11.41 -10.82
CA VAL A 65 3.65 -10.89 -11.23
C VAL A 65 3.97 -9.65 -10.42
N ASP A 66 5.09 -9.72 -9.69
CA ASP A 66 5.61 -8.63 -8.87
C ASP A 66 6.50 -7.69 -9.71
N ARG A 67 5.93 -6.56 -10.13
CA ARG A 67 6.62 -5.50 -10.87
C ARG A 67 6.14 -4.13 -10.40
N HIS A 68 6.93 -3.52 -9.52
CA HIS A 68 6.64 -2.20 -8.97
C HIS A 68 6.68 -1.09 -10.04
N GLU A 69 5.83 -0.09 -9.85
CA GLU A 69 5.76 1.15 -10.62
C GLU A 69 5.70 2.36 -9.68
N HIS A 70 6.10 3.51 -10.18
CA HIS A 70 5.98 4.79 -9.50
C HIS A 70 4.52 5.17 -9.22
N ILE A 71 4.32 5.97 -8.17
CA ILE A 71 3.00 6.30 -7.63
C ILE A 71 2.12 6.97 -8.70
N GLY A 72 1.00 6.33 -9.03
CA GLY A 72 0.02 6.83 -9.99
C GLY A 72 0.39 6.59 -11.45
N LYS A 73 1.51 5.92 -11.74
CA LYS A 73 1.93 5.58 -13.10
C LYS A 73 1.60 4.13 -13.49
N GLY A 74 1.09 3.34 -12.55
CA GLY A 74 0.76 1.94 -12.76
C GLY A 74 -0.74 1.68 -12.89
N LYS A 75 -1.10 0.42 -12.67
CA LYS A 75 -2.45 -0.13 -12.80
C LYS A 75 -3.27 -0.03 -11.51
N ILE A 76 -2.65 0.32 -10.37
CA ILE A 76 -3.38 0.60 -9.12
C ILE A 76 -3.95 2.01 -9.17
N GLY A 77 -3.17 2.99 -9.66
CA GLY A 77 -3.59 4.39 -9.68
C GLY A 77 -3.57 5.03 -8.28
N LEU A 78 -4.21 6.19 -8.13
CA LEU A 78 -4.02 7.05 -6.95
C LEU A 78 -4.93 6.73 -5.75
N ASP A 79 -6.01 5.96 -5.95
CA ASP A 79 -7.04 5.76 -4.93
C ASP A 79 -6.54 4.99 -3.72
N ALA A 80 -5.77 3.91 -3.94
CA ALA A 80 -5.12 3.17 -2.85
C ALA A 80 -4.25 4.08 -1.98
N PHE A 81 -3.40 4.87 -2.64
CA PHE A 81 -2.44 5.74 -1.96
C PHE A 81 -3.15 6.86 -1.22
N ARG A 82 -4.19 7.47 -1.81
CA ARG A 82 -5.02 8.48 -1.14
C ARG A 82 -5.68 7.91 0.11
N PHE A 83 -6.26 6.71 0.01
CA PHE A 83 -6.84 6.02 1.15
C PHE A 83 -5.80 5.78 2.25
N ILE A 84 -4.65 5.19 1.90
CA ILE A 84 -3.57 4.88 2.86
C ILE A 84 -3.04 6.15 3.55
N MET A 85 -2.81 7.21 2.78
CA MET A 85 -2.24 8.46 3.30
C MET A 85 -3.21 9.22 4.20
N ARG A 86 -4.52 9.14 3.95
CA ARG A 86 -5.55 9.82 4.75
C ARG A 86 -6.10 8.98 5.92
N HIS A 87 -5.85 7.67 5.96
CA HIS A 87 -6.45 6.79 6.97
C HIS A 87 -5.83 6.99 8.37
N ARG A 88 -6.67 7.34 9.35
CA ARG A 88 -6.24 7.73 10.70
C ARG A 88 -5.39 6.67 11.41
N ARG A 89 -5.75 5.37 11.30
CA ARG A 89 -5.00 4.28 11.94
C ARG A 89 -3.61 4.10 11.33
N PHE A 90 -3.39 4.56 10.10
CA PHE A 90 -2.12 4.36 9.40
C PHE A 90 -1.15 5.51 9.61
N ARG A 91 -1.54 6.62 10.25
CA ARG A 91 -0.71 7.82 10.39
C ARG A 91 0.70 7.55 10.93
N LYS A 92 0.82 6.68 11.94
CA LYS A 92 2.09 6.31 12.58
C LYS A 92 2.80 5.11 11.95
N ILE A 93 2.14 4.41 11.02
CA ILE A 93 2.73 3.27 10.33
C ILE A 93 3.72 3.79 9.29
N PRO A 94 4.99 3.33 9.27
CA PRO A 94 5.95 3.72 8.25
C PRO A 94 5.46 3.29 6.86
N LYS A 95 5.67 4.17 5.86
CA LYS A 95 5.44 3.87 4.44
C LYS A 95 6.75 3.88 3.70
N VAL A 96 7.04 2.82 2.95
CA VAL A 96 8.32 2.63 2.24
C VAL A 96 8.07 2.57 0.74
N LEU A 97 8.88 3.30 -0.03
CA LEU A 97 8.88 3.29 -1.50
C LEU A 97 9.95 2.33 -2.02
N GLU A 98 9.55 1.30 -2.75
CA GLU A 98 10.45 0.29 -3.36
C GLU A 98 10.39 0.34 -4.89
N THR A 99 10.04 1.50 -5.43
CA THR A 99 10.02 1.76 -6.87
C THR A 99 11.45 1.86 -7.40
N THR A 100 11.67 1.60 -8.70
CA THR A 100 12.98 1.77 -9.35
C THR A 100 13.59 3.14 -9.03
N LYS A 101 14.91 3.22 -8.90
CA LYS A 101 15.62 4.46 -8.52
C LYS A 101 16.52 4.95 -9.65
N GLY A 102 16.44 6.24 -10.00
CA GLY A 102 17.47 6.93 -10.76
C GLY A 102 18.71 7.22 -9.90
N LYS A 103 19.82 7.64 -10.54
CA LYS A 103 21.09 7.96 -9.85
C LYS A 103 20.95 9.12 -8.87
N ASP A 104 20.07 10.07 -9.16
CA ASP A 104 19.82 11.28 -8.39
C ASP A 104 18.57 11.18 -7.49
N LEU A 105 17.90 10.02 -7.48
CA LEU A 105 16.67 9.77 -6.72
C LEU A 105 15.53 10.75 -7.06
N ALA A 106 15.54 11.36 -8.25
CA ALA A 106 14.51 12.32 -8.67
C ALA A 106 13.10 11.71 -8.61
N GLU A 107 12.97 10.42 -8.93
CA GLU A 107 11.69 9.71 -8.89
C GLU A 107 11.16 9.55 -7.46
N ASP A 108 12.04 9.35 -6.47
CA ASP A 108 11.63 9.26 -5.07
C ASP A 108 11.13 10.61 -4.57
N VAL A 109 11.82 11.69 -4.93
CA VAL A 109 11.36 13.05 -4.60
C VAL A 109 9.99 13.31 -5.23
N ALA A 110 9.77 12.89 -6.48
CA ALA A 110 8.47 13.02 -7.14
C ALA A 110 7.38 12.18 -6.45
N ASN A 111 7.65 10.91 -6.15
CA ASN A 111 6.71 10.02 -5.46
C ASN A 111 6.35 10.55 -4.07
N LEU A 112 7.33 11.02 -3.30
CA LEU A 112 7.10 11.61 -1.98
C LEU A 112 6.27 12.89 -2.07
N LYS A 113 6.48 13.74 -3.08
CA LYS A 113 5.64 14.91 -3.32
C LYS A 113 4.19 14.51 -3.59
N THR A 114 3.96 13.53 -4.48
CA THR A 114 2.62 13.01 -4.78
C THR A 114 1.95 12.45 -3.53
N LEU A 115 2.63 11.59 -2.77
CA LEU A 115 2.07 10.99 -1.55
C LEU A 115 1.73 12.05 -0.49
N ARG A 116 2.57 13.08 -0.32
CA ARG A 116 2.28 14.20 0.59
C ARG A 116 1.06 14.99 0.14
N ALA A 117 0.96 15.32 -1.15
CA ALA A 117 -0.21 16.00 -1.68
C ALA A 117 -1.50 15.20 -1.49
N LEU A 118 -1.44 13.86 -1.60
CA LEU A 118 -2.60 12.99 -1.32
C LEU A 118 -3.00 12.96 0.16
N ALA A 119 -2.05 13.21 1.07
CA ALA A 119 -2.32 13.28 2.51
C ALA A 119 -3.05 14.58 2.90
N ASP A 120 -2.81 15.67 2.17
CA ASP A 120 -3.43 16.96 2.41
C ASP A 120 -4.93 16.92 2.07
N LYS A 121 -5.75 17.49 2.96
CA LYS A 121 -7.21 17.61 2.80
C LYS A 121 -7.61 18.85 1.99
N ASN A 122 -6.90 19.13 0.90
CA ASN A 122 -7.43 20.06 -0.08
C ASN A 122 -8.50 19.29 -0.86
N ASP A 123 -9.65 19.13 -0.22
CA ASP A 123 -10.88 18.74 -0.88
C ASP A 123 -11.33 19.98 -1.68
N GLU A 124 -11.36 19.84 -3.01
CA GLU A 124 -12.24 20.68 -3.85
C GLU A 124 -13.70 20.29 -3.60
#